data_AF-A0A4R4Q5A8-F1
#
_entry.id   AF-A0A4R4Q5A8-F1
#
_cell.length_a   1.000
_cell.length_b   1.000
_cell.length_c   1.000
_cell.angle_alpha   90.00
_cell.angle_beta   90.00
_cell.angle_gamma   90.00
#
_symmetry.space_group_name_H-M   'P 1'
#
loop_
_entity.id
_entity.type
_entity.pdbx_description
1 polymer ?
#
loop_
_entity_poly.entity_id
_entity_poly.type
_entity_poly.pdbx_seq_one_letter_code
_entity_poly.pdbx_strand_id
1 'polypeptide(L)' 'MISSYTVRRTVPTTSGVCVPIASDVDCAGGSGDGPAYVDGPLQVIGRDIYDLDRDGDGIACDK' A
#
# COMPACT_ATOMS: atom_id res chain seq x y z
N MET A 1 2.26 -1.33 18.12
CA MET A 1 1.55 -2.35 17.31
C MET A 1 1.72 -1.96 15.86
N ILE A 2 2.69 -2.54 15.16
CA ILE A 2 2.93 -2.25 13.73
C ILE A 2 2.28 -3.41 12.99
N SER A 3 1.01 -3.22 12.62
CA SER A 3 0.20 -4.27 12.00
C SER A 3 0.65 -4.42 10.55
N SER A 4 0.92 -5.64 10.10
CA SER A 4 1.06 -5.93 8.68
C SER A 4 -0.27 -5.63 7.99
N TYR A 5 -0.31 -4.63 7.10
CA TYR A 5 -1.51 -4.32 6.33
C TYR A 5 -1.61 -5.26 5.15
N THR A 6 -2.82 -5.78 4.93
CA THR A 6 -3.11 -6.65 3.79
C THR A 6 -3.66 -5.77 2.68
N VAL A 7 -2.92 -5.73 1.58
CA VAL A 7 -3.38 -5.13 0.32
C VAL A 7 -3.46 -6.21 -0.75
N ARG A 8 -4.26 -6.01 -1.79
CA ARG A 8 -4.31 -6.94 -2.93
C ARG A 8 -3.90 -6.24 -4.20
N ARG A 9 -3.16 -6.92 -5.06
CA ARG A 9 -2.94 -6.41 -6.42
C ARG A 9 -4.27 -6.39 -7.17
N THR A 10 -4.55 -5.31 -7.88
CA THR A 10 -5.74 -5.18 -8.73
C THR A 10 -5.62 -5.97 -10.04
N VAL A 11 -4.42 -6.44 -10.40
CA VAL A 11 -4.22 -7.49 -11.41
C VAL A 11 -4.66 -8.85 -10.84
N PRO A 12 -5.10 -9.83 -11.67
CA PRO A 12 -5.71 -11.08 -11.21
C PRO A 12 -4.65 -12.06 -10.65
N THR A 13 -3.93 -11.65 -9.62
CA THR A 13 -3.08 -12.50 -8.80
C THR A 13 -3.84 -12.81 -7.52
N THR A 14 -4.08 -14.09 -7.25
CA THR A 14 -4.78 -14.56 -6.04
C THR A 14 -3.97 -14.41 -4.75
N SER A 15 -2.79 -13.79 -4.81
CA SER A 15 -1.89 -13.54 -3.68
C SER A 15 -2.14 -12.15 -3.08
N GLY A 16 -2.58 -12.11 -1.81
CA GLY A 16 -2.49 -10.89 -1.00
C GLY A 16 -1.02 -10.50 -0.82
N VAL A 17 -0.74 -9.20 -0.82
CA VAL A 17 0.60 -8.64 -0.65
C VAL A 17 0.71 -8.13 0.79
N CYS A 18 1.82 -8.46 1.45
CA CYS A 18 2.16 -7.90 2.75
C CYS A 18 2.95 -6.61 2.54
N VAL A 19 2.49 -5.53 3.17
CA VAL A 19 3.25 -4.29 3.25
C VAL A 19 4.46 -4.50 4.17
N PRO A 20 5.68 -4.04 3.82
CA PRO A 20 6.86 -4.15 4.67
C PRO A 20 6.60 -3.56 6.07
N ILE A 21 7.24 -4.15 7.09
CA ILE A 21 7.20 -3.58 8.44
C ILE A 21 8.18 -2.41 8.47
N ALA A 22 7.65 -1.18 8.40
CA ALA A 22 8.41 0.05 8.41
C ALA A 22 7.64 1.14 9.17
N SER A 23 8.32 2.22 9.56
CA SER A 23 7.66 3.38 10.18
C SER A 23 6.79 4.15 9.21
N ASP A 24 7.16 4.10 7.94
CA ASP A 24 6.48 4.75 6.82
C ASP A 24 6.70 3.89 5.58
N VAL A 25 5.67 3.78 4.75
CA VAL A 25 5.71 3.00 3.51
C VAL A 25 5.10 3.85 2.42
N ASP A 26 5.81 4.00 1.32
CA ASP A 26 5.42 4.84 0.20
C ASP A 26 5.10 4.05 -1.06
N CYS A 27 4.43 4.70 -2.00
CA CYS A 27 4.26 4.17 -3.34
C CYS A 27 5.56 4.29 -4.15
N ALA A 28 6.03 3.18 -4.71
CA ALA A 28 7.19 3.16 -5.58
C ALA A 28 6.97 4.05 -6.81
N GLY A 29 7.93 4.93 -7.12
CA GLY A 29 7.84 5.90 -8.21
C GLY A 29 7.11 7.20 -7.86
N GLY A 30 6.57 7.32 -6.64
CA GLY A 30 6.03 8.56 -6.10
C GLY A 30 7.08 9.49 -5.49
N SER A 31 6.62 10.56 -4.83
CA SER A 31 7.48 11.55 -4.13
C SER A 31 7.78 11.21 -2.67
N GLY A 32 7.52 9.97 -2.26
CA GLY A 32 7.72 9.52 -0.89
C GLY A 32 9.20 9.29 -0.55
N ASP A 33 9.60 9.61 0.68
CA ASP A 33 10.97 9.51 1.20
C ASP A 33 11.10 8.48 2.34
N GLY A 34 10.06 7.68 2.53
CA GLY A 34 9.96 6.65 3.56
C GLY A 34 10.97 5.52 3.37
N PRO A 35 11.30 4.78 4.44
CA PRO A 35 12.30 3.72 4.40
C PRO A 35 11.87 2.46 3.64
N ALA A 36 10.62 2.38 3.16
CA ALA A 36 10.08 1.24 2.44
C ALA A 36 9.09 1.68 1.36
N TYR A 37 8.98 0.87 0.30
CA TYR A 37 8.11 1.16 -0.84
C TYR A 37 7.30 -0.06 -1.27
N VAL A 38 6.13 0.18 -1.87
CA VAL A 38 5.27 -0.85 -2.49
C VAL A 38 4.88 -0.47 -3.92
N ASP A 39 4.75 -1.47 -4.79
CA ASP A 39 4.34 -1.28 -6.18
C ASP A 39 2.82 -1.40 -6.36
N GLY A 40 2.20 -0.32 -6.82
CA GLY A 40 0.78 -0.22 -7.18
C GLY A 40 0.40 -0.82 -8.54
N PRO A 41 -0.89 -0.80 -8.90
CA PRO A 41 -2.03 -0.43 -8.05
C PRO A 41 -2.44 -1.55 -7.07
N LEU A 42 -2.86 -1.15 -5.86
CA LEU A 42 -3.14 -2.05 -4.74
C LEU A 42 -4.50 -1.72 -4.13
N GLN A 43 -5.40 -2.69 -4.04
CA GLN A 43 -6.64 -2.55 -3.28
C GLN A 43 -6.36 -2.56 -1.77
N VAL A 44 -6.84 -1.52 -1.07
CA VAL A 44 -6.80 -1.41 0.39
C VAL A 44 -7.87 -2.32 1.00
N ILE A 45 -7.47 -3.18 1.93
CA ILE A 45 -8.40 -4.04 2.67
C ILE A 45 -8.28 -3.71 4.16
N GLY A 46 -9.33 -3.10 4.71
CA GLY A 46 -9.37 -2.68 6.11
C GLY A 46 -8.92 -1.23 6.30
N ARG A 47 -8.17 -0.95 7.36
CA ARG A 47 -7.67 0.41 7.64
C ARG A 47 -6.45 0.70 6.76
N ASP A 48 -6.35 1.90 6.25
CA ASP A 48 -5.11 2.41 5.66
C ASP A 48 -4.36 3.24 6.71
N ILE A 49 -3.26 2.73 7.25
CA ILE A 49 -2.47 3.48 8.25
C ILE A 49 -1.28 4.21 7.67
N TYR A 50 -0.87 3.81 6.48
CA TYR A 50 0.26 4.41 5.79
C TYR A 50 -0.23 5.47 4.80
N ASP A 51 -1.55 5.66 4.72
CA ASP A 51 -2.20 6.70 3.91
C ASP A 51 -1.76 6.58 2.44
N LEU A 52 -1.72 5.33 1.95
CA LEU A 52 -1.31 4.96 0.61
C LEU A 52 -2.42 5.22 -0.44
N ASP A 53 -3.68 5.25 0.00
CA ASP A 53 -4.86 5.62 -0.77
C ASP A 53 -5.29 7.06 -0.41
N ARG A 54 -4.53 8.03 -0.93
CA ARG A 54 -4.67 9.45 -0.55
C ARG A 54 -5.96 10.10 -1.01
N ASP A 55 -6.60 9.58 -2.06
CA ASP A 55 -7.87 10.08 -2.57
C ASP A 55 -9.08 9.26 -2.07
N GLY A 56 -8.84 8.12 -1.41
CA GLY A 56 -9.84 7.38 -0.66
C GLY A 56 -10.79 6.58 -1.55
N ASP A 57 -10.34 6.15 -2.73
CA ASP A 57 -11.14 5.38 -3.68
C ASP A 57 -11.07 3.86 -3.44
N GLY A 58 -10.26 3.44 -2.46
CA GLY A 58 -10.00 2.05 -2.09
C GLY A 58 -8.81 1.44 -2.82
N ILE A 59 -8.11 2.19 -3.68
CA ILE A 59 -6.96 1.75 -4.46
C ILE A 59 -5.73 2.63 -4.14
N ALA A 60 -4.78 2.05 -3.42
CA ALA A 60 -3.48 2.62 -3.16
C ALA A 60 -2.55 2.61 -4.40
N CYS A 61 -1.69 3.62 -4.48
CA CYS A 61 -0.57 3.71 -5.44
C CYS A 61 -0.99 3.60 -6.91
N ASP A 62 -2.16 4.10 -7.27
CA ASP A 62 -2.66 4.11 -8.65
C ASP A 62 -2.43 5.44 -9.38
N LYS A 63 -1.96 6.48 -8.66
CA LYS A 63 -1.74 7.85 -9.14
C LYS A 63 -0.41 8.42 -8.63
#